data_AF-A0A3D8LHT5-F1
#
_entry.id   AF-A0A3D8LHT5-F1
#
_cell.length_a   1.000
_cell.length_b   1.000
_cell.length_c   1.000
_cell.angle_alpha   90.00
_cell.angle_beta   90.00
_cell.angle_gamma   90.00
#
_symmetry.space_group_name_H-M   'P 1'
#
loop_
_entity.id
_entity.type
_entity.pdbx_description
1 polymer ?
#
loop_
_entity_poly.entity_id
_entity_poly.type
_entity_poly.pdbx_seq_one_letter_code
_entity_poly.pdbx_strand_id
1 'polypeptide(L)'
;MKTTLLISAGLMFTAATTTAQSSLSEVIQEGNRNEAAILQRGSNNSASIQQLEGYGRPTEDNKATVIQIGNGNTASQVQSADVINNVASITQSGNGNSASQFQALSAYDHTAVIEQSGYNNTAYQNQTEVFGTTSNNTALLYQSGNENEASQLQRGLSNNLAHISQYGGRNSATQDQNGFNNFAVIEQIGAHNVAVQLQRTGENNAYIAQMGNGNEHIQDQDTRSIYNGATAVAEGNDNYGYQLQISVGNTSEIYQTGDGNAATSIQSGGSWVYRSNHSNLTTQTGNYNVAETRQYGNSGVGHISTIRQTGSYNTAIIRQDNLR
;
A
#
# COMPACT_ATOMS: atom_id res chain seq x y z
N MET A 1 34.43 22.10 18.70
CA MET A 1 34.96 20.75 19.02
C MET A 1 33.78 19.89 19.39
N LYS A 2 33.34 19.02 18.48
CA LYS A 2 32.17 18.16 18.69
C LYS A 2 32.63 16.93 19.47
N THR A 3 31.99 16.71 20.60
CA THR A 3 32.23 15.59 21.53
C THR A 3 31.57 14.34 20.97
N THR A 4 32.37 13.37 20.54
CA THR A 4 31.90 12.02 20.21
C THR A 4 31.60 11.28 21.51
N LEU A 5 30.33 10.96 21.77
CA LEU A 5 29.94 10.13 22.89
C LEU A 5 29.89 8.67 22.42
N LEU A 6 30.95 7.90 22.67
CA LEU A 6 30.91 6.44 22.61
C LEU A 6 30.21 5.94 23.88
N ILE A 7 29.04 5.30 23.74
CA ILE A 7 28.47 4.49 24.82
C ILE A 7 28.78 3.02 24.52
N SER A 8 29.85 2.53 25.15
CA SER A 8 30.10 1.11 25.30
C SER A 8 29.24 0.57 26.45
N ALA A 9 28.39 -0.42 26.19
CA ALA A 9 27.82 -1.24 27.24
C ALA A 9 28.08 -2.71 26.91
N GLY A 10 29.14 -3.26 27.50
CA GLY A 10 29.41 -4.69 27.47
C GLY A 10 28.53 -5.42 28.48
N LEU A 11 28.00 -6.57 28.07
CA LEU A 11 27.60 -7.64 28.98
C LEU A 11 28.20 -8.95 28.46
N MET A 12 29.12 -9.53 29.23
CA MET A 12 29.67 -10.87 28.98
C MET A 12 28.68 -11.94 29.43
N PHE A 13 28.45 -12.96 28.60
CA PHE A 13 28.08 -14.31 29.05
C PHE A 13 28.94 -15.35 28.32
N THR A 14 29.41 -16.33 29.07
CA THR A 14 30.48 -17.28 28.75
C THR A 14 30.01 -18.49 27.92
N ALA A 15 30.80 -18.83 26.89
CA ALA A 15 31.08 -20.14 26.29
C ALA A 15 29.93 -21.17 26.07
N ALA A 16 29.46 -21.27 24.82
CA ALA A 16 29.09 -22.53 24.18
C ALA A 16 29.38 -22.44 22.67
N THR A 17 30.31 -23.27 22.18
CA THR A 17 30.62 -23.62 20.77
C THR A 17 30.10 -22.69 19.67
N THR A 18 31.00 -21.84 19.17
CA THR A 18 30.84 -20.93 18.04
C THR A 18 30.67 -21.66 16.70
N THR A 19 29.48 -21.63 16.12
CA THR A 19 29.34 -21.46 14.66
C THR A 19 29.10 -19.96 14.43
N ALA A 20 29.91 -19.33 13.58
CA ALA A 20 29.83 -17.89 13.33
C ALA A 20 28.50 -17.54 12.63
N GLN A 21 27.52 -17.01 13.37
CA GLN A 21 26.35 -16.35 12.81
C GLN A 21 26.67 -14.86 12.68
N SER A 22 26.85 -14.36 11.46
CA SER A 22 27.02 -12.93 11.21
C SER A 22 25.64 -12.30 11.06
N SER A 23 25.18 -11.51 12.02
CA SER A 23 24.03 -10.62 11.85
C SER A 23 24.53 -9.18 11.98
N LEU A 24 24.17 -8.33 11.02
CA LEU A 24 24.59 -6.92 10.97
C LEU A 24 23.43 -6.05 11.47
N SER A 25 23.71 -5.18 12.44
CA SER A 25 22.77 -4.19 12.95
C SER A 25 23.45 -2.83 12.97
N GLU A 26 22.83 -1.82 12.35
CA GLU A 26 23.30 -0.45 12.36
C GLU A 26 22.19 0.49 12.85
N VAL A 27 22.52 1.38 13.80
CA VAL A 27 21.64 2.46 14.22
C VAL A 27 22.42 3.77 14.11
N ILE A 28 21.90 4.70 13.31
CA ILE A 28 22.39 6.08 13.20
C ILE A 28 21.28 6.99 13.68
N GLN A 29 21.53 7.77 14.72
CA GLN A 29 20.52 8.62 15.34
C GLN A 29 21.06 10.02 15.61
N GLU A 30 20.40 11.01 15.02
CA GLU A 30 20.61 12.44 15.17
C GLU A 30 19.30 13.07 15.71
N GLY A 31 19.35 14.26 16.33
CA GLY A 31 18.17 14.91 16.95
C GLY A 31 17.97 14.63 18.45
N ASN A 32 16.82 15.06 18.98
CA ASN A 32 16.48 14.97 20.40
C ASN A 32 15.43 13.87 20.66
N ARG A 33 15.54 13.09 21.74
CA ARG A 33 14.51 12.13 22.22
C ARG A 33 14.03 11.05 21.23
N ASN A 34 14.75 10.75 20.16
CA ASN A 34 14.39 9.63 19.29
C ASN A 34 14.68 8.27 20.00
N GLU A 35 13.85 7.26 19.75
CA GLU A 35 14.02 5.87 20.22
C GLU A 35 14.24 4.95 19.02
N ALA A 36 15.37 4.25 18.98
CA ALA A 36 15.67 3.24 17.97
C ALA A 36 16.00 1.90 18.61
N ALA A 37 15.39 0.82 18.13
CA ALA A 37 15.65 -0.53 18.62
C ALA A 37 15.75 -1.54 17.48
N ILE A 38 16.81 -2.36 17.50
CA ILE A 38 16.98 -3.52 16.61
C ILE A 38 17.03 -4.78 17.48
N LEU A 39 16.15 -5.74 17.21
CA LEU A 39 16.18 -7.08 17.81
C LEU A 39 16.32 -8.14 16.72
N GLN A 40 17.44 -8.85 16.69
CA GLN A 40 17.71 -9.92 15.72
C GLN A 40 17.88 -11.27 16.42
N ARG A 41 17.16 -12.29 15.95
CA ARG A 41 17.31 -13.69 16.39
C ARG A 41 17.48 -14.60 15.18
N GLY A 42 18.63 -15.26 15.08
CA GLY A 42 19.00 -16.14 13.96
C GLY A 42 20.24 -15.66 13.22
N SER A 43 20.50 -16.19 12.02
CA SER A 43 21.75 -15.95 11.27
C SER A 43 21.59 -15.11 10.01
N ASN A 44 22.62 -14.34 9.63
CA ASN A 44 22.66 -13.57 8.38
C ASN A 44 21.55 -12.53 8.26
N ASN A 45 21.02 -12.05 9.38
CA ASN A 45 20.04 -10.95 9.35
C ASN A 45 20.79 -9.61 9.24
N SER A 46 20.28 -8.69 8.42
CA SER A 46 20.79 -7.33 8.26
C SER A 46 19.70 -6.34 8.60
N ALA A 47 19.96 -5.42 9.51
CA ALA A 47 19.04 -4.35 9.90
C ALA A 47 19.78 -3.00 9.97
N SER A 48 19.20 -1.95 9.41
CA SER A 48 19.67 -0.57 9.56
C SER A 48 18.51 0.34 9.95
N ILE A 49 18.74 1.21 10.95
CA ILE A 49 17.87 2.33 11.32
C ILE A 49 18.68 3.61 11.18
N GLN A 50 18.16 4.58 10.42
CA GLN A 50 18.77 5.90 10.28
C GLN A 50 17.73 6.98 10.61
N GLN A 51 17.94 7.74 11.68
CA GLN A 51 17.14 8.90 12.09
C GLN A 51 18.00 10.15 11.92
N LEU A 52 17.90 10.84 10.77
CA LEU A 52 18.82 11.91 10.37
C LEU A 52 18.19 13.30 10.55
N GLU A 53 18.97 14.26 11.06
CA GLU A 53 18.52 15.65 11.18
C GLU A 53 18.31 16.31 9.80
N GLY A 54 17.27 17.15 9.69
CA GLY A 54 17.00 18.00 8.53
C GLY A 54 17.57 19.41 8.66
N TYR A 55 17.44 20.22 7.61
CA TYR A 55 17.95 21.60 7.48
C TYR A 55 17.57 22.54 8.67
N GLY A 56 18.29 22.44 9.80
CA GLY A 56 18.26 23.40 10.90
C GLY A 56 17.04 23.33 11.83
N ARG A 57 16.23 22.26 11.78
CA ARG A 57 15.18 21.96 12.78
C ARG A 57 15.39 20.55 13.35
N PRO A 58 15.21 20.36 14.67
CA PRO A 58 15.48 19.07 15.31
C PRO A 58 14.42 18.02 14.91
N THR A 59 14.88 16.78 14.65
CA THR A 59 14.05 15.58 14.67
C THR A 59 13.78 15.21 16.13
N GLU A 60 12.51 15.17 16.55
CA GLU A 60 12.14 14.94 17.95
C GLU A 60 11.14 13.79 18.14
N ASP A 61 11.30 13.00 19.20
CA ASP A 61 10.32 12.01 19.69
C ASP A 61 9.92 10.90 18.66
N ASN A 62 10.80 10.55 17.72
CA ASN A 62 10.52 9.49 16.74
C ASN A 62 10.87 8.10 17.26
N LYS A 63 10.00 7.11 16.99
CA LYS A 63 10.22 5.71 17.36
C LYS A 63 10.46 4.85 16.12
N ALA A 64 11.62 4.20 16.09
CA ALA A 64 12.02 3.24 15.07
C ALA A 64 12.26 1.87 15.70
N THR A 65 11.66 0.81 15.17
CA THR A 65 11.85 -0.55 15.70
C THR A 65 11.94 -1.58 14.59
N VAL A 66 13.04 -2.32 14.55
CA VAL A 66 13.23 -3.45 13.63
C VAL A 66 13.36 -4.74 14.44
N ILE A 67 12.49 -5.71 14.18
CA ILE A 67 12.53 -7.05 14.78
C ILE A 67 12.67 -8.07 13.66
N GLN A 68 13.73 -8.89 13.70
CA GLN A 68 13.98 -9.95 12.73
C GLN A 68 14.19 -11.28 13.44
N ILE A 69 13.37 -12.27 13.09
CA ILE A 69 13.43 -13.63 13.63
C ILE A 69 13.58 -14.61 12.47
N GLY A 70 14.65 -15.39 12.44
CA GLY A 70 14.96 -16.35 11.38
C GLY A 70 16.26 -16.00 10.65
N ASN A 71 16.42 -16.36 9.38
CA ASN A 71 17.71 -16.26 8.69
C ASN A 71 17.68 -15.44 7.40
N GLY A 72 18.71 -14.64 7.16
CA GLY A 72 18.85 -13.92 5.88
C GLY A 72 17.86 -12.77 5.68
N ASN A 73 17.19 -12.30 6.73
CA ASN A 73 16.23 -11.21 6.60
C ASN A 73 16.97 -9.87 6.48
N THR A 74 16.48 -8.98 5.61
CA THR A 74 17.01 -7.63 5.40
C THR A 74 15.95 -6.60 5.76
N ALA A 75 16.30 -5.63 6.60
CA ALA A 75 15.44 -4.54 7.01
C ALA A 75 16.20 -3.21 6.94
N SER A 76 15.58 -2.19 6.37
CA SER A 76 16.13 -0.83 6.33
C SER A 76 15.05 0.17 6.68
N GLN A 77 15.29 0.99 7.68
CA GLN A 77 14.37 2.03 8.10
C GLN A 77 15.09 3.37 8.12
N VAL A 78 14.56 4.34 7.38
CA VAL A 78 15.11 5.70 7.31
C VAL A 78 14.02 6.69 7.65
N GLN A 79 14.25 7.51 8.68
CA GLN A 79 13.45 8.66 9.06
C GLN A 79 14.32 9.92 8.91
N SER A 80 14.01 10.81 7.98
CA SER A 80 14.89 11.95 7.65
C SER A 80 14.12 13.28 7.53
N ALA A 81 14.69 14.33 8.12
CA ALA A 81 14.32 15.74 7.97
C ALA A 81 12.91 16.16 8.47
N ASP A 82 12.91 17.00 9.52
CA ASP A 82 11.73 17.69 10.09
C ASP A 82 10.61 16.76 10.58
N VAL A 83 10.98 15.61 11.12
CA VAL A 83 10.09 14.53 11.56
C VAL A 83 9.84 14.62 13.08
N ILE A 84 8.58 14.68 13.52
CA ILE A 84 8.21 14.67 14.96
C ILE A 84 7.12 13.60 15.22
N ASN A 85 7.28 12.81 16.29
CA ASN A 85 6.33 11.77 16.76
C ASN A 85 6.05 10.62 15.77
N ASN A 86 6.92 10.36 14.80
CA ASN A 86 6.67 9.29 13.84
C ASN A 86 7.03 7.92 14.42
N VAL A 87 6.12 6.97 14.24
CA VAL A 87 6.32 5.56 14.57
C VAL A 87 6.55 4.80 13.28
N ALA A 88 7.69 4.14 13.17
CA ALA A 88 7.91 3.18 12.10
C ALA A 88 8.47 1.87 12.65
N SER A 89 7.87 0.76 12.23
CA SER A 89 8.24 -0.57 12.67
C SER A 89 8.29 -1.58 11.53
N ILE A 90 9.33 -2.42 11.57
CA ILE A 90 9.51 -3.56 10.70
C ILE A 90 9.58 -4.81 11.57
N THR A 91 8.69 -5.77 11.35
CA THR A 91 8.78 -7.11 11.96
C THR A 91 8.86 -8.17 10.86
N GLN A 92 9.93 -8.97 10.87
CA GLN A 92 10.14 -10.05 9.91
C GLN A 92 10.33 -11.37 10.64
N SER A 93 9.55 -12.38 10.28
CA SER A 93 9.66 -13.75 10.81
C SER A 93 9.83 -14.73 9.65
N GLY A 94 10.87 -15.57 9.69
CA GLY A 94 11.16 -16.56 8.65
C GLY A 94 12.49 -16.28 7.94
N ASN A 95 12.59 -16.62 6.65
CA ASN A 95 13.87 -16.60 5.94
C ASN A 95 13.84 -15.71 4.69
N GLY A 96 14.88 -14.90 4.49
CA GLY A 96 15.08 -14.13 3.25
C GLY A 96 14.09 -12.99 3.02
N ASN A 97 13.31 -12.58 4.02
CA ASN A 97 12.37 -11.47 3.85
C ASN A 97 13.13 -10.15 3.74
N SER A 98 12.66 -9.24 2.88
CA SER A 98 13.23 -7.91 2.67
C SER A 98 12.18 -6.84 2.91
N ALA A 99 12.51 -5.87 3.78
CA ALA A 99 11.63 -4.77 4.15
C ALA A 99 12.39 -3.45 4.10
N SER A 100 11.78 -2.43 3.52
CA SER A 100 12.31 -1.07 3.55
C SER A 100 11.21 -0.06 3.87
N GLN A 101 11.49 0.81 4.83
CA GLN A 101 10.64 1.94 5.20
C GLN A 101 11.43 3.24 5.04
N PHE A 102 10.82 4.20 4.36
CA PHE A 102 11.34 5.56 4.20
C PHE A 102 10.27 6.57 4.61
N GLN A 103 10.56 7.39 5.62
CA GLN A 103 9.72 8.50 6.06
C GLN A 103 10.53 9.80 5.98
N ALA A 104 10.05 10.80 5.23
CA ALA A 104 10.77 12.07 5.11
C ALA A 104 9.89 13.30 4.91
N LEU A 105 10.49 14.48 5.11
CA LEU A 105 9.99 15.82 4.75
C LEU A 105 8.77 16.30 5.55
N SER A 106 8.96 16.75 6.79
CA SER A 106 7.90 17.41 7.59
C SER A 106 6.71 16.51 7.97
N ALA A 107 6.93 15.21 8.07
CA ALA A 107 5.94 14.24 8.54
C ALA A 107 5.76 14.35 10.06
N TYR A 108 4.55 14.73 10.49
CA TYR A 108 4.12 14.71 11.90
C TYR A 108 3.22 13.48 12.12
N ASP A 109 3.34 12.80 13.27
CA ASP A 109 2.42 11.73 13.73
C ASP A 109 2.14 10.59 12.71
N HIS A 110 3.11 10.26 11.85
CA HIS A 110 2.99 9.15 10.89
C HIS A 110 3.17 7.79 11.54
N THR A 111 2.41 6.82 11.05
CA THR A 111 2.59 5.41 11.36
C THR A 111 2.92 4.62 10.09
N ALA A 112 4.08 3.95 10.08
CA ALA A 112 4.45 2.99 9.04
C ALA A 112 4.76 1.64 9.67
N VAL A 113 4.01 0.60 9.30
CA VAL A 113 4.20 -0.75 9.83
C VAL A 113 4.35 -1.73 8.68
N ILE A 114 5.46 -2.48 8.69
CA ILE A 114 5.67 -3.67 7.86
C ILE A 114 5.73 -4.89 8.77
N GLU A 115 4.87 -5.87 8.52
CA GLU A 115 4.96 -7.20 9.12
C GLU A 115 5.02 -8.26 8.03
N GLN A 116 6.10 -9.05 8.02
CA GLN A 116 6.32 -10.13 7.06
C GLN A 116 6.55 -11.44 7.79
N SER A 117 5.85 -12.49 7.36
CA SER A 117 6.05 -13.86 7.84
C SER A 117 6.23 -14.83 6.68
N GLY A 118 7.22 -15.73 6.77
CA GLY A 118 7.48 -16.78 5.78
C GLY A 118 8.78 -16.59 5.02
N TYR A 119 8.78 -16.82 3.70
CA TYR A 119 9.99 -16.92 2.88
C TYR A 119 10.03 -15.89 1.75
N ASN A 120 11.13 -15.14 1.62
CA ASN A 120 11.39 -14.23 0.49
C ASN A 120 10.28 -13.19 0.21
N ASN A 121 9.53 -12.74 1.21
CA ASN A 121 8.58 -11.65 0.99
C ASN A 121 9.34 -10.32 0.87
N THR A 122 8.87 -9.44 -0.02
CA THR A 122 9.42 -8.10 -0.23
C THR A 122 8.38 -7.03 0.06
N ALA A 123 8.74 -6.07 0.91
CA ALA A 123 7.87 -4.97 1.33
C ALA A 123 8.61 -3.64 1.22
N TYR A 124 7.97 -2.66 0.59
CA TYR A 124 8.45 -1.30 0.48
C TYR A 124 7.37 -0.31 0.94
N GLN A 125 7.72 0.59 1.86
CA GLN A 125 6.87 1.69 2.26
C GLN A 125 7.63 3.01 2.15
N ASN A 126 7.02 3.98 1.48
CA ASN A 126 7.56 5.32 1.36
C ASN A 126 6.48 6.37 1.65
N GLN A 127 6.71 7.15 2.71
CA GLN A 127 5.88 8.28 3.09
C GLN A 127 6.72 9.55 2.98
N THR A 128 6.53 10.30 1.89
CA THR A 128 7.20 11.59 1.66
C THR A 128 6.16 12.68 1.55
N GLU A 129 6.21 13.69 2.41
CA GLU A 129 5.24 14.78 2.33
C GLU A 129 5.75 16.00 1.59
N VAL A 130 4.81 16.89 1.27
CA VAL A 130 5.08 18.24 0.79
C VAL A 130 5.16 19.17 2.00
N PHE A 131 6.24 19.94 2.08
CA PHE A 131 6.53 20.88 3.17
C PHE A 131 5.33 21.77 3.55
N GLY A 132 4.97 21.81 4.83
CA GLY A 132 4.02 22.79 5.39
C GLY A 132 2.60 22.30 5.68
N THR A 133 2.36 20.99 5.73
CA THR A 133 1.04 20.41 6.06
C THR A 133 1.02 19.71 7.43
N THR A 134 -0.16 19.66 8.07
CA THR A 134 -0.39 18.91 9.31
C THR A 134 -0.71 17.47 8.96
N SER A 135 0.13 16.50 9.32
CA SER A 135 -0.03 15.14 8.81
C SER A 135 -0.24 14.07 9.88
N ASN A 136 -0.82 12.95 9.43
CA ASN A 136 -1.30 11.79 10.19
C ASN A 136 -1.52 10.63 9.19
N ASN A 137 -0.54 10.35 8.32
CA ASN A 137 -0.69 9.25 7.35
C ASN A 137 -0.36 7.91 8.01
N THR A 138 -1.16 6.90 7.68
CA THR A 138 -0.97 5.52 8.13
C THR A 138 -0.72 4.61 6.92
N ALA A 139 0.41 3.92 6.93
CA ALA A 139 0.77 2.87 5.97
C ALA A 139 0.96 1.54 6.72
N LEU A 140 0.09 0.58 6.41
CA LEU A 140 0.13 -0.77 7.00
C LEU A 140 0.33 -1.80 5.90
N LEU A 141 1.32 -2.67 6.06
CA LEU A 141 1.64 -3.72 5.11
C LEU A 141 1.86 -5.02 5.88
N TYR A 142 0.98 -6.00 5.62
CA TYR A 142 1.04 -7.34 6.18
C TYR A 142 1.23 -8.36 5.07
N GLN A 143 2.25 -9.21 5.21
CA GLN A 143 2.51 -10.31 4.28
C GLN A 143 2.71 -11.61 5.04
N SER A 144 2.04 -12.66 4.61
CA SER A 144 2.25 -14.01 5.12
C SER A 144 2.33 -15.03 3.99
N GLY A 145 3.39 -15.84 4.01
CA GLY A 145 3.64 -16.90 3.04
C GLY A 145 4.94 -16.68 2.28
N ASN A 146 4.94 -16.92 0.96
CA ASN A 146 6.19 -17.02 0.20
C ASN A 146 6.21 -16.09 -1.01
N GLU A 147 7.31 -15.37 -1.23
CA GLU A 147 7.54 -14.56 -2.44
C GLU A 147 6.46 -13.49 -2.71
N ASN A 148 5.75 -13.00 -1.68
CA ASN A 148 4.81 -11.90 -1.87
C ASN A 148 5.57 -10.57 -2.02
N GLU A 149 5.09 -9.69 -2.88
CA GLU A 149 5.62 -8.36 -3.13
C GLU A 149 4.58 -7.29 -2.84
N ALA A 150 4.93 -6.29 -2.05
CA ALA A 150 4.05 -5.18 -1.74
C ALA A 150 4.82 -3.85 -1.72
N SER A 151 4.23 -2.83 -2.34
CA SER A 151 4.75 -1.46 -2.35
C SER A 151 3.64 -0.47 -1.99
N GLN A 152 3.90 0.37 -0.99
CA GLN A 152 3.03 1.49 -0.64
C GLN A 152 3.80 2.80 -0.74
N LEU A 153 3.18 3.75 -1.43
CA LEU A 153 3.71 5.08 -1.64
C LEU A 153 2.66 6.11 -1.27
N GLN A 154 2.94 6.93 -0.27
CA GLN A 154 2.06 8.01 0.18
C GLN A 154 2.79 9.34 0.04
N ARG A 155 2.36 10.16 -0.93
CA ARG A 155 2.94 11.48 -1.25
C ARG A 155 2.05 12.65 -0.82
N GLY A 156 1.18 12.40 0.15
CA GLY A 156 0.02 13.23 0.46
C GLY A 156 0.25 14.38 1.45
N LEU A 157 -0.77 15.22 1.57
CA LEU A 157 -0.82 16.41 2.40
C LEU A 157 -1.38 16.13 3.82
N SER A 158 -2.21 15.09 4.03
CA SER A 158 -2.72 14.65 5.37
C SER A 158 -3.70 13.45 5.33
N ASN A 159 -3.78 12.69 6.43
CA ASN A 159 -4.83 11.68 6.76
C ASN A 159 -5.09 10.59 5.71
N ASN A 160 -4.07 10.15 4.98
CA ASN A 160 -4.21 9.02 4.06
C ASN A 160 -4.01 7.70 4.82
N LEU A 161 -4.85 6.71 4.51
CA LEU A 161 -4.70 5.34 4.96
C LEU A 161 -4.44 4.43 3.76
N ALA A 162 -3.27 3.78 3.76
CA ALA A 162 -2.90 2.73 2.84
C ALA A 162 -2.74 1.42 3.62
N HIS A 163 -3.48 0.39 3.23
CA HIS A 163 -3.40 -0.93 3.83
C HIS A 163 -3.28 -2.00 2.75
N ILE A 164 -2.23 -2.82 2.84
CA ILE A 164 -2.05 -4.03 2.05
C ILE A 164 -2.00 -5.22 2.98
N SER A 165 -2.78 -6.26 2.69
CA SER A 165 -2.69 -7.57 3.33
C SER A 165 -2.61 -8.68 2.29
N GLN A 166 -1.55 -9.48 2.32
CA GLN A 166 -1.32 -10.58 1.39
C GLN A 166 -1.09 -11.89 2.14
N TYR A 167 -1.92 -12.89 1.86
CA TYR A 167 -1.80 -14.23 2.41
C TYR A 167 -1.63 -15.25 1.28
N GLY A 168 -0.54 -15.99 1.29
CA GLY A 168 -0.24 -17.05 0.33
C GLY A 168 1.07 -16.82 -0.42
N GLY A 169 1.08 -17.02 -1.74
CA GLY A 169 2.33 -17.09 -2.50
C GLY A 169 2.37 -16.20 -3.74
N ARG A 170 3.45 -15.45 -3.95
CA ARG A 170 3.65 -14.67 -5.19
C ARG A 170 2.55 -13.67 -5.50
N ASN A 171 1.86 -13.15 -4.48
CA ASN A 171 0.93 -12.05 -4.69
C ASN A 171 1.72 -10.73 -4.83
N SER A 172 1.23 -9.84 -5.69
CA SER A 172 1.82 -8.52 -5.93
C SER A 172 0.78 -7.42 -5.67
N ALA A 173 1.10 -6.46 -4.81
CA ALA A 173 0.22 -5.36 -4.46
C ALA A 173 0.96 -4.01 -4.54
N THR A 174 0.35 -3.02 -5.18
CA THR A 174 0.89 -1.66 -5.26
C THR A 174 -0.18 -0.64 -4.90
N GLN A 175 0.13 0.26 -3.98
CA GLN A 175 -0.70 1.43 -3.65
C GLN A 175 0.11 2.72 -3.82
N ASP A 176 -0.41 3.67 -4.60
CA ASP A 176 0.12 5.04 -4.72
C ASP A 176 -1.00 6.03 -4.36
N GLN A 177 -0.85 6.71 -3.23
CA GLN A 177 -1.77 7.75 -2.75
C GLN A 177 -1.07 9.11 -2.74
N ASN A 178 -1.51 10.00 -3.61
CA ASN A 178 -1.04 11.37 -3.72
C ASN A 178 -2.20 12.32 -3.47
N GLY A 179 -2.38 12.80 -2.23
CA GLY A 179 -3.46 13.72 -1.89
C GLY A 179 -3.79 13.77 -0.40
N PHE A 180 -5.04 14.03 -0.04
CA PHE A 180 -5.50 14.14 1.35
C PHE A 180 -6.73 13.27 1.61
N ASN A 181 -6.87 12.70 2.82
CA ASN A 181 -8.04 11.89 3.22
C ASN A 181 -8.36 10.71 2.28
N ASN A 182 -7.37 10.10 1.61
CA ASN A 182 -7.62 8.91 0.81
C ASN A 182 -7.58 7.63 1.63
N PHE A 183 -8.40 6.66 1.24
CA PHE A 183 -8.44 5.32 1.80
C PHE A 183 -8.21 4.29 0.70
N ALA A 184 -7.15 3.50 0.81
CA ALA A 184 -6.79 2.43 -0.12
C ALA A 184 -6.56 1.14 0.66
N VAL A 185 -7.29 0.09 0.28
CA VAL A 185 -7.13 -1.25 0.86
C VAL A 185 -6.99 -2.28 -0.25
N ILE A 186 -5.95 -3.12 -0.15
CA ILE A 186 -5.76 -4.32 -0.95
C ILE A 186 -5.72 -5.52 -0.02
N GLU A 187 -6.57 -6.50 -0.29
CA GLU A 187 -6.57 -7.81 0.36
C GLU A 187 -6.39 -8.91 -0.71
N GLN A 188 -5.33 -9.71 -0.58
CA GLN A 188 -5.06 -10.82 -1.50
C GLN A 188 -4.90 -12.12 -0.72
N ILE A 189 -5.69 -13.13 -1.07
CA ILE A 189 -5.63 -14.47 -0.49
C ILE A 189 -5.48 -15.48 -1.61
N GLY A 190 -4.41 -16.28 -1.56
CA GLY A 190 -4.10 -17.31 -2.56
C GLY A 190 -2.76 -17.05 -3.23
N ALA A 191 -2.64 -17.27 -4.54
CA ALA A 191 -1.37 -17.13 -5.22
C ALA A 191 -1.43 -16.34 -6.52
N HIS A 192 -0.32 -15.69 -6.88
CA HIS A 192 -0.19 -14.98 -8.17
C HIS A 192 -1.23 -13.87 -8.41
N ASN A 193 -1.89 -13.36 -7.36
CA ASN A 193 -2.82 -12.25 -7.54
C ASN A 193 -2.06 -10.93 -7.71
N VAL A 194 -2.56 -10.04 -8.54
CA VAL A 194 -1.99 -8.72 -8.81
C VAL A 194 -3.03 -7.64 -8.53
N ALA A 195 -2.69 -6.69 -7.66
CA ALA A 195 -3.57 -5.58 -7.30
C ALA A 195 -2.83 -4.25 -7.39
N VAL A 196 -3.42 -3.27 -8.06
CA VAL A 196 -2.87 -1.92 -8.18
C VAL A 196 -3.94 -0.88 -7.86
N GLN A 197 -3.64 0.03 -6.94
CA GLN A 197 -4.49 1.18 -6.61
C GLN A 197 -3.72 2.48 -6.75
N LEU A 198 -4.24 3.41 -7.55
CA LEU A 198 -3.66 4.73 -7.79
C LEU A 198 -4.70 5.79 -7.46
N GLN A 199 -4.42 6.66 -6.48
CA GLN A 199 -5.30 7.73 -6.04
C GLN A 199 -4.53 9.06 -6.04
N ARG A 200 -4.80 9.95 -7.00
CA ARG A 200 -3.93 11.13 -7.26
C ARG A 200 -4.47 12.47 -6.75
N THR A 201 -5.54 12.44 -5.96
CA THR A 201 -6.25 13.61 -5.41
C THR A 201 -6.80 13.27 -4.03
N GLY A 202 -7.83 13.95 -3.49
CA GLY A 202 -8.31 13.73 -2.11
C GLY A 202 -9.68 13.07 -1.98
N GLU A 203 -9.97 12.57 -0.78
CA GLU A 203 -11.26 11.99 -0.36
C GLU A 203 -11.75 10.83 -1.24
N ASN A 204 -10.82 10.02 -1.77
CA ASN A 204 -11.16 8.84 -2.54
C ASN A 204 -11.05 7.55 -1.72
N ASN A 205 -11.94 6.60 -2.01
CA ASN A 205 -11.95 5.26 -1.43
C ASN A 205 -11.70 4.23 -2.53
N ALA A 206 -10.73 3.35 -2.31
CA ALA A 206 -10.37 2.25 -3.21
C ALA A 206 -10.24 0.96 -2.39
N TYR A 207 -10.95 -0.09 -2.80
CA TYR A 207 -10.91 -1.41 -2.18
C TYR A 207 -10.76 -2.50 -3.25
N ILE A 208 -9.71 -3.32 -3.12
CA ILE A 208 -9.52 -4.54 -3.93
C ILE A 208 -9.47 -5.73 -2.99
N ALA A 209 -10.30 -6.74 -3.25
CA ALA A 209 -10.19 -8.07 -2.64
C ALA A 209 -10.05 -9.14 -3.72
N GLN A 210 -9.05 -10.00 -3.59
CA GLN A 210 -8.79 -11.10 -4.52
C GLN A 210 -8.62 -12.40 -3.74
N MET A 211 -9.49 -13.36 -4.01
CA MET A 211 -9.47 -14.69 -3.41
C MET A 211 -9.32 -15.75 -4.50
N GLY A 212 -8.22 -16.50 -4.47
CA GLY A 212 -7.91 -17.54 -5.45
C GLY A 212 -6.57 -17.29 -6.13
N ASN A 213 -6.44 -17.66 -7.42
CA ASN A 213 -5.16 -17.58 -8.11
C ASN A 213 -5.20 -16.73 -9.38
N GLY A 214 -4.16 -15.94 -9.62
CA GLY A 214 -3.99 -15.23 -10.89
C GLY A 214 -5.00 -14.10 -11.14
N ASN A 215 -5.74 -13.65 -10.11
CA ASN A 215 -6.65 -12.53 -10.31
C ASN A 215 -5.86 -11.23 -10.46
N GLU A 216 -6.30 -10.35 -11.36
CA GLU A 216 -5.68 -9.06 -11.64
C GLU A 216 -6.71 -7.94 -11.51
N HIS A 217 -6.48 -7.00 -10.60
CA HIS A 217 -7.36 -5.86 -10.38
C HIS A 217 -6.58 -4.56 -10.35
N ILE A 218 -7.04 -3.60 -11.14
CA ILE A 218 -6.42 -2.28 -11.24
C ILE A 218 -7.50 -1.22 -11.04
N GLN A 219 -7.26 -0.33 -10.07
CA GLN A 219 -8.07 0.83 -9.77
C GLN A 219 -7.25 2.10 -9.98
N ASP A 220 -7.69 2.94 -10.90
CA ASP A 220 -7.10 4.25 -11.16
C ASP A 220 -8.13 5.36 -10.93
N GLN A 221 -7.90 6.16 -9.90
CA GLN A 221 -8.61 7.39 -9.58
C GLN A 221 -7.70 8.57 -9.93
N ASP A 222 -7.83 9.05 -11.17
CA ASP A 222 -6.97 10.06 -11.81
C ASP A 222 -6.98 11.42 -11.07
N THR A 223 -6.03 12.29 -11.40
CA THR A 223 -5.72 13.65 -10.90
C THR A 223 -6.89 14.66 -10.82
N ARG A 224 -8.12 14.26 -11.19
CA ARG A 224 -9.35 15.07 -11.13
C ARG A 224 -10.44 14.44 -10.27
N SER A 225 -10.09 13.42 -9.49
CA SER A 225 -11.03 12.55 -8.79
C SER A 225 -11.16 12.94 -7.32
N ILE A 226 -12.31 13.47 -6.92
CA ILE A 226 -12.59 13.75 -5.50
C ILE A 226 -13.89 13.03 -5.15
N TYR A 227 -13.98 12.43 -3.97
CA TYR A 227 -15.17 11.67 -3.55
C TYR A 227 -15.47 10.43 -4.42
N ASN A 228 -14.46 9.83 -5.06
CA ASN A 228 -14.68 8.62 -5.84
C ASN A 228 -14.57 7.36 -4.98
N GLY A 229 -15.41 6.37 -5.28
CA GLY A 229 -15.40 5.04 -4.68
C GLY A 229 -15.16 3.97 -5.74
N ALA A 230 -14.11 3.18 -5.59
CA ALA A 230 -13.83 2.01 -6.43
C ALA A 230 -13.77 0.75 -5.56
N THR A 231 -14.54 -0.27 -5.92
CA THR A 231 -14.55 -1.58 -5.27
C THR A 231 -14.38 -2.65 -6.33
N ALA A 232 -13.38 -3.52 -6.19
CA ALA A 232 -13.20 -4.70 -7.04
C ALA A 232 -13.04 -5.93 -6.16
N VAL A 233 -13.88 -6.94 -6.40
CA VAL A 233 -13.82 -8.22 -5.70
C VAL A 233 -13.78 -9.34 -6.74
N ALA A 234 -12.75 -10.18 -6.68
CA ALA A 234 -12.64 -11.39 -7.47
C ALA A 234 -12.52 -12.62 -6.56
N GLU A 235 -13.39 -13.59 -6.80
CA GLU A 235 -13.36 -14.92 -6.19
C GLU A 235 -13.24 -15.99 -7.28
N GLY A 236 -12.16 -16.76 -7.27
CA GLY A 236 -11.85 -17.77 -8.29
C GLY A 236 -10.49 -17.52 -8.91
N ASN A 237 -10.28 -17.99 -10.14
CA ASN A 237 -9.00 -17.87 -10.82
C ASN A 237 -9.04 -16.97 -12.05
N ASP A 238 -7.92 -16.31 -12.34
CA ASP A 238 -7.70 -15.56 -13.58
C ASP A 238 -8.76 -14.49 -13.89
N ASN A 239 -9.40 -13.92 -12.86
CA ASN A 239 -10.35 -12.82 -13.07
C ASN A 239 -9.61 -11.51 -13.26
N TYR A 240 -10.01 -10.75 -14.27
CA TYR A 240 -9.48 -9.43 -14.59
C TYR A 240 -10.52 -8.35 -14.33
N GLY A 241 -10.14 -7.31 -13.59
CA GLY A 241 -10.97 -6.12 -13.41
C GLY A 241 -10.19 -4.83 -13.51
N TYR A 242 -10.66 -3.91 -14.34
CA TYR A 242 -10.08 -2.57 -14.50
C TYR A 242 -11.12 -1.49 -14.20
N GLN A 243 -10.79 -0.55 -13.33
CA GLN A 243 -11.67 0.54 -12.93
C GLN A 243 -10.92 1.87 -13.07
N LEU A 244 -11.41 2.73 -13.98
CA LEU A 244 -10.91 4.09 -14.16
C LEU A 244 -12.01 5.08 -13.81
N GLN A 245 -11.75 5.94 -12.82
CA GLN A 245 -12.66 6.99 -12.42
C GLN A 245 -11.99 8.36 -12.55
N ILE A 246 -12.62 9.25 -13.30
CA ILE A 246 -12.20 10.62 -13.56
C ILE A 246 -13.38 11.54 -13.22
N SER A 247 -13.14 12.63 -12.49
CA SER A 247 -14.13 13.61 -11.98
C SER A 247 -14.68 13.26 -10.59
N VAL A 248 -15.67 14.02 -10.12
CA VAL A 248 -16.14 14.03 -8.73
C VAL A 248 -17.35 13.12 -8.49
N GLY A 249 -17.30 12.30 -7.44
CA GLY A 249 -18.44 11.57 -6.88
C GLY A 249 -18.81 10.25 -7.57
N ASN A 250 -17.92 9.67 -8.36
CA ASN A 250 -18.19 8.45 -9.09
C ASN A 250 -18.04 7.19 -8.22
N THR A 251 -18.92 6.22 -8.39
CA THR A 251 -18.87 4.90 -7.76
C THR A 251 -18.78 3.81 -8.83
N SER A 252 -17.76 2.95 -8.74
CA SER A 252 -17.53 1.83 -9.65
C SER A 252 -17.32 0.57 -8.83
N GLU A 253 -18.17 -0.41 -9.03
CA GLU A 253 -18.14 -1.69 -8.33
C GLU A 253 -18.04 -2.84 -9.35
N ILE A 254 -17.07 -3.72 -9.16
CA ILE A 254 -16.88 -4.95 -9.93
C ILE A 254 -16.87 -6.12 -8.96
N TYR A 255 -17.75 -7.10 -9.18
CA TYR A 255 -17.82 -8.35 -8.45
C TYR A 255 -17.73 -9.51 -9.44
N GLN A 256 -16.71 -10.34 -9.33
CA GLN A 256 -16.46 -11.48 -10.22
C GLN A 256 -16.35 -12.75 -9.40
N THR A 257 -17.19 -13.75 -9.69
CA THR A 257 -17.14 -15.08 -9.07
C THR A 257 -17.05 -16.14 -10.15
N GLY A 258 -15.99 -16.93 -10.14
CA GLY A 258 -15.70 -17.97 -11.13
C GLY A 258 -14.32 -17.78 -11.77
N ASP A 259 -14.10 -18.42 -12.92
CA ASP A 259 -12.78 -18.41 -13.57
C ASP A 259 -12.77 -17.57 -14.86
N GLY A 260 -11.74 -16.75 -15.04
CA GLY A 260 -11.48 -16.05 -16.31
C GLY A 260 -12.45 -14.93 -16.64
N ASN A 261 -13.20 -14.37 -15.68
CA ASN A 261 -14.09 -13.25 -15.95
C ASN A 261 -13.28 -11.96 -16.17
N ALA A 262 -13.71 -11.11 -17.11
CA ALA A 262 -13.10 -9.83 -17.41
C ALA A 262 -14.13 -8.70 -17.29
N ALA A 263 -13.83 -7.67 -16.51
CA ALA A 263 -14.69 -6.50 -16.32
C ALA A 263 -13.89 -5.20 -16.43
N THR A 264 -14.36 -4.30 -17.30
CA THR A 264 -13.77 -2.96 -17.46
C THR A 264 -14.83 -1.91 -17.15
N SER A 265 -14.53 -1.00 -16.22
CA SER A 265 -15.39 0.12 -15.83
C SER A 265 -14.64 1.44 -16.04
N ILE A 266 -15.17 2.30 -16.91
CA ILE A 266 -14.60 3.63 -17.15
C ILE A 266 -15.70 4.67 -16.91
N GLN A 267 -15.47 5.54 -15.94
CA GLN A 267 -16.37 6.64 -15.60
C GLN A 267 -15.61 7.95 -15.72
N SER A 268 -16.04 8.82 -16.63
CA SER A 268 -15.39 10.12 -16.85
C SER A 268 -16.41 11.24 -16.92
N GLY A 269 -16.22 12.23 -16.04
CA GLY A 269 -16.97 13.49 -16.02
C GLY A 269 -16.15 14.67 -16.57
N GLY A 270 -16.83 15.60 -17.23
CA GLY A 270 -16.18 16.71 -17.96
C GLY A 270 -15.78 17.97 -17.18
N SER A 271 -16.10 18.13 -15.88
CA SER A 271 -15.88 19.41 -15.19
C SER A 271 -15.54 19.32 -13.70
N TRP A 272 -14.59 20.17 -13.26
CA TRP A 272 -14.12 20.37 -11.89
C TRP A 272 -15.20 20.89 -10.91
N VAL A 273 -16.29 21.47 -11.43
CA VAL A 273 -17.24 22.29 -10.63
C VAL A 273 -18.53 21.55 -10.28
N TYR A 274 -18.87 20.47 -11.00
CA TYR A 274 -20.14 19.76 -10.82
C TYR A 274 -19.93 18.27 -10.62
N ARG A 275 -20.51 17.73 -9.54
CA ARG A 275 -20.50 16.29 -9.25
C ARG A 275 -21.05 15.52 -10.45
N SER A 276 -20.27 14.58 -10.95
CA SER A 276 -20.66 13.74 -12.08
C SER A 276 -21.51 12.57 -11.60
N ASN A 277 -21.27 12.05 -10.38
CA ASN A 277 -22.11 11.02 -9.74
C ASN A 277 -22.42 9.82 -10.65
N HIS A 278 -21.46 9.37 -11.46
CA HIS A 278 -21.64 8.14 -12.23
C HIS A 278 -21.60 6.93 -11.30
N SER A 279 -22.50 5.97 -11.50
CA SER A 279 -22.55 4.70 -10.78
C SER A 279 -22.50 3.55 -11.78
N ASN A 280 -21.56 2.63 -11.58
CA ASN A 280 -21.47 1.38 -12.32
C ASN A 280 -21.40 0.22 -11.33
N LEU A 281 -22.24 -0.78 -11.56
CA LEU A 281 -22.17 -2.08 -10.90
C LEU A 281 -22.03 -3.16 -11.95
N THR A 282 -20.94 -3.91 -11.90
CA THR A 282 -20.73 -5.10 -12.73
C THR A 282 -20.64 -6.32 -11.86
N THR A 283 -21.52 -7.30 -12.07
CA THR A 283 -21.50 -8.60 -11.39
C THR A 283 -21.43 -9.71 -12.42
N GLN A 284 -20.42 -10.55 -12.35
CA GLN A 284 -20.22 -11.71 -13.22
C GLN A 284 -20.14 -12.97 -12.38
N THR A 285 -21.02 -13.94 -12.64
CA THR A 285 -21.02 -15.25 -11.98
C THR A 285 -20.93 -16.36 -13.02
N GLY A 286 -19.91 -17.20 -12.90
CA GLY A 286 -19.56 -18.24 -13.87
C GLY A 286 -18.24 -17.94 -14.57
N ASN A 287 -17.99 -18.52 -15.74
CA ASN A 287 -16.65 -18.53 -16.31
C ASN A 287 -16.55 -17.73 -17.61
N TYR A 288 -15.42 -17.06 -17.85
CA TYR A 288 -15.12 -16.38 -19.11
C TYR A 288 -16.16 -15.33 -19.53
N ASN A 289 -16.84 -14.68 -18.57
CA ASN A 289 -17.74 -13.58 -18.90
C ASN A 289 -16.94 -12.30 -19.14
N VAL A 290 -17.37 -11.48 -20.10
CA VAL A 290 -16.77 -10.19 -20.43
C VAL A 290 -17.82 -9.09 -20.24
N ALA A 291 -17.47 -8.07 -19.45
CA ALA A 291 -18.30 -6.91 -19.18
C ALA A 291 -17.50 -5.63 -19.42
N GLU A 292 -18.11 -4.68 -20.11
CA GLU A 292 -17.53 -3.36 -20.32
C GLU A 292 -18.56 -2.27 -20.08
N THR A 293 -18.26 -1.37 -19.16
CA THR A 293 -19.05 -0.15 -18.93
C THR A 293 -18.19 1.06 -19.25
N ARG A 294 -18.72 1.95 -20.11
CA ARG A 294 -18.19 3.30 -20.33
C ARG A 294 -19.28 4.35 -20.11
N GLN A 295 -19.06 5.24 -19.16
CA GLN A 295 -19.96 6.35 -18.86
C GLN A 295 -19.22 7.68 -19.03
N TYR A 296 -19.64 8.48 -20.01
CA TYR A 296 -19.06 9.79 -20.30
C TYR A 296 -20.12 10.88 -20.07
N GLY A 297 -19.95 11.69 -19.03
CA GLY A 297 -20.89 12.75 -18.66
C GLY A 297 -20.31 14.15 -18.72
N ASN A 298 -21.14 15.14 -19.10
CA ASN A 298 -20.89 16.56 -18.80
C ASN A 298 -21.51 16.94 -17.45
N SER A 299 -21.01 18.04 -16.87
CA SER A 299 -21.40 18.66 -15.61
C SER A 299 -22.84 18.35 -15.13
N GLY A 300 -22.95 17.62 -14.02
CA GLY A 300 -24.20 17.47 -13.27
C GLY A 300 -25.16 16.36 -13.71
N VAL A 301 -24.79 15.53 -14.69
CA VAL A 301 -25.61 14.39 -15.11
C VAL A 301 -24.87 13.08 -14.82
N GLY A 302 -25.33 12.37 -13.80
CA GLY A 302 -24.87 11.02 -13.47
C GLY A 302 -25.50 9.98 -14.37
N HIS A 303 -24.74 8.91 -14.62
CA HIS A 303 -25.20 7.74 -15.33
C HIS A 303 -25.20 6.58 -14.36
N ILE A 304 -26.27 5.78 -14.36
CA ILE A 304 -26.30 4.52 -13.63
C ILE A 304 -26.25 3.40 -14.67
N SER A 305 -25.32 2.47 -14.48
CA SER A 305 -25.18 1.27 -15.29
C SER A 305 -25.09 0.06 -14.40
N THR A 306 -25.71 -1.03 -14.85
CA THR A 306 -25.66 -2.31 -14.16
C THR A 306 -25.52 -3.42 -15.19
N ILE A 307 -24.42 -4.17 -15.09
CA ILE A 307 -24.22 -5.42 -15.85
C ILE A 307 -24.32 -6.56 -14.85
N ARG A 308 -25.25 -7.49 -15.07
CA ARG A 308 -25.32 -8.75 -14.33
C ARG A 308 -25.29 -9.92 -15.30
N GLN A 309 -24.21 -10.68 -15.27
CA GLN A 309 -24.01 -11.86 -16.11
C GLN A 309 -23.99 -13.11 -15.23
N THR A 310 -24.73 -14.14 -15.63
CA THR A 310 -24.69 -15.46 -15.01
C THR A 310 -24.52 -16.51 -16.11
N GLY A 311 -23.62 -17.46 -15.91
CA GLY A 311 -23.28 -18.49 -16.91
C GLY A 311 -21.86 -18.31 -17.43
N SER A 312 -21.57 -18.90 -18.60
CA SER A 312 -20.23 -18.83 -19.19
C SER A 312 -20.23 -18.14 -20.54
N TYR A 313 -19.13 -17.48 -20.88
CA TYR A 313 -18.90 -16.82 -22.18
C TYR A 313 -19.91 -15.72 -22.53
N ASN A 314 -20.53 -15.07 -21.53
CA ASN A 314 -21.40 -13.94 -21.81
C ASN A 314 -20.57 -12.70 -22.15
N THR A 315 -21.06 -11.84 -23.04
CA THR A 315 -20.48 -10.51 -23.31
C THR A 315 -21.54 -9.44 -23.15
N ALA A 316 -21.23 -8.38 -22.39
CA ALA A 316 -22.13 -7.25 -22.17
C ALA A 316 -21.34 -5.94 -22.26
N ILE A 317 -21.85 -4.97 -23.01
CA ILE A 317 -21.23 -3.66 -23.19
C ILE A 317 -22.29 -2.59 -22.94
N ILE A 318 -22.04 -1.70 -21.99
CA ILE A 318 -22.84 -0.50 -21.75
C ILE A 318 -21.98 0.71 -22.11
N ARG A 319 -22.50 1.55 -23.01
CA ARG A 319 -21.94 2.86 -23.32
C ARG A 319 -23.01 3.92 -23.13
N GLN A 320 -22.77 4.89 -22.25
CA GLN A 320 -23.68 6.00 -21.97
C GLN A 320 -22.91 7.32 -22.17
N ASP A 321 -23.33 8.08 -23.18
CA ASP A 321 -22.74 9.37 -23.55
C ASP A 321 -23.82 10.46 -23.45
N ASN A 322 -23.52 11.58 -22.78
CA ASN A 322 -24.39 12.76 -22.86
C ASN A 322 -24.15 13.49 -24.19
N LEU A 323 -25.21 13.73 -24.96
CA LEU A 323 -25.17 14.60 -26.14
C LEU A 323 -25.03 16.07 -25.69
N ARG A 324 -24.25 16.84 -26.45
CA ARG A 324 -24.00 18.28 -26.24
C ARG A 324 -25.27 19.11 -26.34
#